data_AF-A0A6P5Y8Q1-F1
#
_entry.id   AF-A0A6P5Y8Q1-F1
#
_cell.length_a   1.000
_cell.length_b   1.000
_cell.length_c   1.000
_cell.angle_alpha   90.00
_cell.angle_beta   90.00
_cell.angle_gamma   90.00
#
_symmetry.space_group_name_H-M   'P 1'
#
loop_
_entity.id
_entity.type
_entity.pdbx_description
1 polymer ?
#
loop_
_entity_poly.entity_id
_entity_poly.type
_entity_poly.pdbx_seq_one_letter_code
_entity_poly.pdbx_strand_id
1 'polypeptide(L)'
;MEFCLILFLFVASIPATLAEDISHGTIVVDGTTVVAQTDDNFICATIDWWPHDKCDYKQCPWHYTSVINLDLSHTFLAKAVQAFNRLRIRVGGSLQDQVLYNVGNLKSPCHPFTKMKGGLFGFSKGCLHMERWDDLNHFFKSTGVMLTFGLNALHGRYKVKRSLWGGDWDSSNAEDFMKYTISKGYQIDSWEFGNELSGNGVGAHVLADQYGKDLIHLKKILNELYKGSQFKPSLVAPGGFFDQQWFAKLLQISGSSILNAMSHHIYNLGAGVDPKLVSRILDPTHLSKAAYTFSNLTQVIQRYGPWASAWVGESGGAYNSGGFNVSDTFVNSFCALLWHRLMGKVVLAVDSDASPFLRSYAHCSKGRAGVTLLVINLSNQTNFIMNVQNSINLKLAVEEQYISSDSFSHSLKKTFSWVGVKASDEPLFREEYHLTPKDGYLQSRTMVLNGIPLELTGAGNIPRLDPVHVNVKSPISISPLSIAFIVFPNFEAKACG
;
A
#
# COMPACT_ATOMS: atom_id res chain seq x y z
N MET A 1 76.24 2.00 24.43
CA MET A 1 75.29 1.21 23.62
C MET A 1 74.12 0.87 24.51
N GLU A 2 73.11 1.73 24.54
CA GLU A 2 71.87 1.47 25.27
C GLU A 2 70.89 0.75 24.34
N PHE A 3 70.34 -0.37 24.80
CA PHE A 3 69.32 -1.15 24.11
C PHE A 3 67.97 -0.81 24.74
N CYS A 4 67.09 -0.12 24.01
CA CYS A 4 65.69 0.02 24.37
C CYS A 4 64.88 -1.14 23.78
N LEU A 5 64.34 -2.01 24.65
CA LEU A 5 63.31 -2.99 24.28
C LEU A 5 61.97 -2.28 24.14
N ILE A 6 61.35 -2.35 22.95
CA ILE A 6 59.98 -1.92 22.72
C ILE A 6 59.06 -3.15 22.84
N LEU A 7 58.21 -3.13 23.85
CA LEU A 7 57.17 -4.14 24.11
C LEU A 7 55.93 -3.82 23.26
N PHE A 8 55.64 -4.66 22.26
CA PHE A 8 54.38 -4.56 21.50
C PHE A 8 53.25 -5.27 22.26
N LEU A 9 52.30 -4.51 22.81
CA LEU A 9 51.03 -5.02 23.33
C LEU A 9 50.07 -5.29 22.16
N PHE A 10 49.84 -6.57 21.86
CA PHE A 10 48.73 -7.00 21.01
C PHE A 10 47.43 -6.87 21.81
N VAL A 11 46.62 -5.84 21.51
CA VAL A 11 45.22 -5.79 21.95
C VAL A 11 44.42 -6.68 21.02
N ALA A 12 44.14 -7.90 21.45
CA ALA A 12 43.17 -8.77 20.79
C ALA A 12 41.78 -8.14 20.94
N SER A 13 41.27 -7.50 19.90
CA SER A 13 39.87 -7.10 19.79
C SER A 13 39.02 -8.36 19.65
N ILE A 14 38.52 -8.88 20.77
CA ILE A 14 37.44 -9.86 20.79
C ILE A 14 36.23 -9.16 20.16
N PRO A 15 35.66 -9.66 19.05
CA PRO A 15 34.39 -9.14 18.58
C PRO A 15 33.38 -9.44 19.68
N ALA A 16 32.80 -8.40 20.28
CA ALA A 16 31.60 -8.59 21.08
C ALA A 16 30.55 -9.18 20.15
N THR A 17 30.32 -10.49 20.24
CA THR A 17 29.11 -11.11 19.74
C THR A 17 27.99 -10.44 20.52
N LEU A 18 27.32 -9.46 19.90
CA LEU A 18 26.03 -8.96 20.39
C LEU A 18 25.15 -10.19 20.54
N ALA A 19 24.93 -10.63 21.78
CA ALA A 19 24.03 -11.74 22.04
C ALA A 19 22.64 -11.31 21.55
N GLU A 20 22.05 -12.08 20.64
CA GLU A 20 20.66 -11.88 20.26
C GLU A 20 19.78 -12.19 21.48
N ASP A 21 18.95 -11.24 21.87
CA ASP A 21 17.96 -11.43 22.93
C ASP A 21 16.86 -12.35 22.41
N ILE A 22 16.47 -13.34 23.21
CA ILE A 22 15.34 -14.23 22.89
C ILE A 22 14.14 -13.80 23.70
N SER A 23 13.05 -13.43 23.02
CA SER A 23 11.77 -13.11 23.66
C SER A 23 10.73 -14.14 23.26
N HIS A 24 10.06 -14.73 24.25
CA HIS A 24 8.95 -15.65 24.03
C HIS A 24 7.62 -14.90 24.19
N GLY A 25 6.63 -15.28 23.39
CA GLY A 25 5.29 -14.73 23.52
C GLY A 25 4.23 -15.56 22.81
N THR A 26 3.01 -15.03 22.79
CA THR A 26 1.82 -15.61 22.20
C THR A 26 1.10 -14.59 21.33
N ILE A 27 0.76 -15.00 20.11
CA ILE A 27 -0.16 -14.28 19.22
C ILE A 27 -1.51 -15.00 19.28
N VAL A 28 -2.55 -14.27 19.66
CA VAL A 28 -3.93 -14.78 19.69
C VAL A 28 -4.66 -14.22 18.48
N VAL A 29 -5.12 -15.13 17.60
CA VAL A 29 -5.99 -14.76 16.47
C VAL A 29 -7.43 -15.05 16.87
N ASP A 30 -8.30 -14.04 16.75
CA ASP A 30 -9.73 -14.24 16.91
C ASP A 30 -10.37 -14.65 15.58
N GLY A 31 -10.51 -15.97 15.37
CA GLY A 31 -11.14 -16.53 14.19
C GLY A 31 -12.64 -16.29 14.08
N THR A 32 -13.27 -15.61 15.06
CA THR A 32 -14.72 -15.34 15.08
C THR A 32 -15.09 -13.91 14.74
N THR A 33 -14.16 -12.97 14.89
CA THR A 33 -14.43 -11.53 14.78
C THR A 33 -13.85 -10.96 13.49
N VAL A 34 -14.73 -10.52 12.59
CA VAL A 34 -14.35 -9.74 11.41
C VAL A 34 -14.17 -8.27 11.83
N VAL A 35 -12.96 -7.75 11.66
CA VAL A 35 -12.62 -6.34 11.99
C VAL A 35 -12.90 -5.42 10.81
N ALA A 36 -12.59 -5.90 9.60
CA ALA A 36 -12.79 -5.17 8.36
C ALA A 36 -12.81 -6.14 7.17
N GLN A 37 -13.23 -5.64 6.01
CA GLN A 37 -13.13 -6.34 4.75
C GLN A 37 -12.46 -5.45 3.71
N THR A 38 -11.40 -5.96 3.08
CA THR A 38 -10.69 -5.27 1.99
C THR A 38 -11.22 -5.70 0.61
N ASP A 39 -10.89 -4.94 -0.42
CA ASP A 39 -11.18 -5.28 -1.82
C ASP A 39 -10.26 -6.42 -2.32
N ASP A 40 -10.70 -7.17 -3.34
CA ASP A 40 -9.87 -8.22 -3.98
C ASP A 40 -8.57 -7.64 -4.59
N ASN A 41 -8.60 -6.36 -4.98
CA ASN A 41 -7.49 -5.60 -5.54
C ASN A 41 -6.93 -4.60 -4.53
N PHE A 42 -6.91 -4.96 -3.24
CA PHE A 42 -6.41 -4.09 -2.16
C PHE A 42 -4.98 -3.56 -2.42
N ILE A 43 -4.09 -4.40 -2.94
CA ILE A 43 -2.77 -3.98 -3.39
C ILE A 43 -2.89 -3.28 -4.75
N CYS A 44 -2.48 -2.02 -4.78
CA CYS A 44 -2.53 -1.15 -5.95
C CYS A 44 -1.14 -0.54 -6.22
N ALA A 45 -0.97 0.06 -7.39
CA ALA A 45 0.22 0.84 -7.74
C ALA A 45 -0.16 2.20 -8.36
N THR A 46 0.79 3.14 -8.37
CA THR A 46 0.63 4.45 -8.98
C THR A 46 1.68 4.66 -10.08
N ILE A 47 1.30 5.31 -11.19
CA ILE A 47 2.23 5.81 -12.21
C ILE A 47 2.08 7.34 -12.25
N ASP A 48 3.20 8.04 -12.10
CA ASP A 48 3.25 9.50 -11.96
C ASP A 48 3.52 10.22 -13.29
N TRP A 49 3.20 11.51 -13.35
CA TRP A 49 3.45 12.43 -14.45
C TRP A 49 4.85 13.07 -14.46
N TRP A 50 5.65 12.94 -13.40
CA TRP A 50 6.96 13.59 -13.31
C TRP A 50 7.87 13.30 -14.50
N PRO A 51 8.37 14.33 -15.23
CA PRO A 51 9.32 14.14 -16.31
C PRO A 51 10.71 13.76 -15.80
N HIS A 52 11.53 13.22 -16.71
CA HIS A 52 12.90 12.76 -16.44
C HIS A 52 13.82 13.80 -15.78
N ASP A 53 13.54 15.09 -15.99
CA ASP A 53 14.33 16.20 -15.47
C ASP A 53 13.83 16.70 -14.10
N LYS A 54 12.78 16.11 -13.53
CA LYS A 54 12.43 16.34 -12.13
C LYS A 54 13.52 15.75 -11.24
N CYS A 55 14.12 16.62 -10.43
CA CYS A 55 15.16 16.24 -9.50
C CYS A 55 14.94 16.88 -8.13
N ASP A 56 15.01 16.07 -7.08
CA ASP A 56 15.05 16.52 -5.69
C ASP A 56 16.40 16.11 -5.11
N TYR A 57 17.00 16.95 -4.27
CA TYR A 57 18.19 16.58 -3.49
C TYR A 57 19.36 16.04 -4.35
N LYS A 58 19.53 16.60 -5.55
CA LYS A 58 20.52 16.16 -6.57
C LYS A 58 20.29 14.75 -7.13
N GLN A 59 19.07 14.23 -7.05
CA GLN A 59 18.66 12.95 -7.59
C GLN A 59 17.49 13.12 -8.55
N CYS A 60 17.51 12.41 -9.68
CA CYS A 60 16.49 12.50 -10.72
C CYS A 60 15.91 11.10 -11.02
N PRO A 61 15.17 10.49 -10.07
CA PRO A 61 14.84 9.06 -10.14
C PRO A 61 13.81 8.70 -11.23
N TRP A 62 13.16 9.69 -11.84
CA TRP A 62 12.01 9.47 -12.72
C TRP A 62 12.35 9.03 -14.15
N HIS A 63 13.57 9.28 -14.63
CA HIS A 63 14.10 8.81 -15.93
C HIS A 63 13.00 8.46 -16.97
N TYR A 64 12.76 7.17 -17.23
CA TYR A 64 11.71 6.64 -18.10
C TYR A 64 10.66 5.85 -17.30
N THR A 65 10.18 6.38 -16.18
CA THR A 65 9.21 5.71 -15.29
C THR A 65 7.87 6.40 -15.19
N SER A 66 7.65 7.46 -15.99
CA SER A 66 6.44 8.28 -15.93
C SER A 66 5.39 7.87 -16.97
N VAL A 67 4.15 8.32 -16.78
CA VAL A 67 3.03 8.13 -17.72
C VAL A 67 3.41 8.53 -19.15
N ILE A 68 4.21 9.58 -19.30
CA ILE A 68 4.54 10.16 -20.62
C ILE A 68 5.65 9.41 -21.36
N ASN A 69 6.53 8.67 -20.67
CA ASN A 69 7.74 8.13 -21.28
C ASN A 69 8.17 6.72 -20.82
N LEU A 70 7.40 6.06 -19.95
CA LEU A 70 7.61 4.67 -19.58
C LEU A 70 7.62 3.75 -20.82
N ASP A 71 8.59 2.85 -20.90
CA ASP A 71 8.65 1.82 -21.94
C ASP A 71 7.60 0.74 -21.68
N LEU A 72 6.48 0.84 -22.40
CA LEU A 72 5.36 -0.07 -22.30
C LEU A 72 5.60 -1.40 -23.04
N SER A 73 6.65 -1.48 -23.84
CA SER A 73 7.06 -2.72 -24.53
C SER A 73 7.95 -3.61 -23.65
N HIS A 74 8.42 -3.08 -22.52
CA HIS A 74 9.36 -3.79 -21.66
C HIS A 74 8.71 -5.01 -21.02
N THR A 75 9.17 -6.20 -21.42
CA THR A 75 8.56 -7.47 -20.99
C THR A 75 8.57 -7.68 -19.49
N PHE A 76 9.56 -7.15 -18.77
CA PHE A 76 9.65 -7.30 -17.31
C PHE A 76 8.56 -6.49 -16.60
N LEU A 77 8.22 -5.31 -17.13
CA LEU A 77 7.14 -4.49 -16.60
C LEU A 77 5.81 -5.22 -16.77
N ALA A 78 5.54 -5.75 -17.97
CA ALA A 78 4.32 -6.51 -18.23
C ALA A 78 4.19 -7.72 -17.30
N LYS A 79 5.26 -8.51 -17.13
CA LYS A 79 5.29 -9.67 -16.23
C LYS A 79 5.11 -9.28 -14.76
N ALA A 80 5.69 -8.16 -14.33
CA ALA A 80 5.52 -7.66 -12.96
C ALA A 80 4.07 -7.28 -12.67
N VAL A 81 3.39 -6.61 -13.61
CA VAL A 81 1.96 -6.26 -13.48
C VAL A 81 1.09 -7.53 -13.52
N GLN A 82 1.32 -8.43 -14.48
CA GLN A 82 0.57 -9.68 -14.63
C GLN A 82 0.72 -10.63 -13.44
N ALA A 83 1.80 -10.52 -12.65
CA ALA A 83 2.01 -11.34 -11.45
C ALA A 83 0.91 -11.14 -10.38
N PHE A 84 0.20 -10.01 -10.44
CA PHE A 84 -0.94 -9.70 -9.57
C PHE A 84 -2.28 -10.14 -10.17
N ASN A 85 -2.30 -10.78 -11.35
CA ASN A 85 -3.48 -11.16 -12.14
C ASN A 85 -4.34 -9.96 -12.59
N ARG A 86 -4.86 -9.18 -11.63
CA ARG A 86 -5.65 -7.96 -11.83
C ARG A 86 -5.13 -6.88 -10.88
N LEU A 87 -4.21 -6.04 -11.35
CA LEU A 87 -3.62 -4.95 -10.57
C LEU A 87 -4.39 -3.66 -10.82
N ARG A 88 -4.79 -2.96 -9.75
CA ARG A 88 -5.26 -1.59 -9.87
C ARG A 88 -4.08 -0.65 -10.03
N ILE A 89 -4.08 0.13 -11.10
CA ILE A 89 -3.08 1.17 -11.35
C ILE A 89 -3.77 2.53 -11.38
N ARG A 90 -3.32 3.45 -10.52
CA ARG A 90 -3.70 4.87 -10.56
C ARG A 90 -2.70 5.64 -11.44
N VAL A 91 -3.20 6.34 -12.44
CA VAL A 91 -2.43 7.34 -13.19
C VAL A 91 -2.77 8.71 -12.61
N GLY A 92 -1.79 9.35 -11.96
CA GLY A 92 -2.01 10.60 -11.23
C GLY A 92 -0.70 11.24 -10.75
N GLY A 93 -0.74 11.98 -9.64
CA GLY A 93 0.41 12.67 -9.06
C GLY A 93 0.39 14.19 -9.31
N SER A 94 1.37 14.91 -8.77
CA SER A 94 1.30 16.37 -8.64
C SER A 94 1.09 17.15 -9.95
N LEU A 95 1.63 16.66 -11.07
CA LEU A 95 1.47 17.35 -12.36
C LEU A 95 0.13 17.07 -13.06
N GLN A 96 -0.71 16.18 -12.53
CA GLN A 96 -2.04 15.85 -13.09
C GLN A 96 -2.89 17.10 -13.34
N ASP A 97 -2.88 18.04 -12.39
CA ASP A 97 -3.64 19.30 -12.47
C ASP A 97 -3.03 20.35 -13.43
N GLN A 98 -2.02 19.94 -14.19
CA GLN A 98 -1.38 20.74 -15.24
C GLN A 98 -1.40 20.04 -16.60
N VAL A 99 -2.02 18.86 -16.70
CA VAL A 99 -2.15 18.11 -17.96
C VAL A 99 -3.27 18.67 -18.82
N LEU A 100 -2.98 18.90 -20.10
CA LEU A 100 -3.96 19.09 -21.16
C LEU A 100 -4.08 17.79 -21.98
N TYR A 101 -5.29 17.41 -22.35
CA TYR A 101 -5.51 16.24 -23.21
C TYR A 101 -5.56 16.70 -24.67
N ASN A 102 -4.73 16.12 -25.53
CA ASN A 102 -4.63 16.50 -26.95
C ASN A 102 -5.76 15.91 -27.79
N VAL A 103 -6.98 16.37 -27.54
CA VAL A 103 -8.21 15.77 -28.08
C VAL A 103 -9.26 16.83 -28.30
N GLY A 104 -10.16 16.57 -29.24
CA GLY A 104 -11.20 17.52 -29.63
C GLY A 104 -10.60 18.79 -30.27
N ASN A 105 -11.18 19.94 -29.96
CA ASN A 105 -10.77 21.23 -30.50
C ASN A 105 -9.81 21.95 -29.55
N LEU A 106 -8.70 21.29 -29.17
CA LEU A 106 -7.72 21.88 -28.27
C LEU A 106 -7.15 23.18 -28.87
N LYS A 107 -7.44 24.31 -28.23
CA LYS A 107 -7.09 25.65 -28.73
C LYS A 107 -5.62 26.02 -28.50
N SER A 108 -4.90 25.26 -27.68
CA SER A 108 -3.52 25.54 -27.29
C SER A 108 -2.57 24.47 -27.82
N PRO A 109 -1.33 24.84 -28.19
CA PRO A 109 -0.38 23.86 -28.67
C PRO A 109 -0.03 22.86 -27.56
N CYS A 110 -0.01 21.58 -27.94
CA CYS A 110 0.28 20.46 -27.07
C CYS A 110 1.80 20.30 -26.93
N HIS A 111 2.32 20.58 -25.73
CA HIS A 111 3.75 20.49 -25.41
C HIS A 111 3.99 19.58 -24.21
N PRO A 112 5.15 18.88 -24.16
CA PRO A 112 5.53 18.13 -22.98
C PRO A 112 5.78 19.07 -21.79
N PHE A 113 5.80 18.50 -20.58
CA PHE A 113 6.24 19.22 -19.39
C PHE A 113 7.67 19.73 -19.57
N THR A 114 7.90 20.98 -19.20
CA THR A 114 9.23 21.61 -19.16
C THR A 114 9.40 22.34 -17.86
N LYS A 115 10.64 22.43 -17.37
CA LYS A 115 10.95 23.30 -16.22
C LYS A 115 10.58 24.75 -16.54
N MET A 116 9.80 25.34 -15.65
CA MET A 116 9.33 26.71 -15.77
C MET A 116 9.36 27.39 -14.41
N LYS A 117 10.22 28.40 -14.26
CA LYS A 117 10.29 29.20 -13.03
C LYS A 117 8.95 29.88 -12.79
N GLY A 118 8.39 29.71 -11.59
CA GLY A 118 7.08 30.26 -11.22
C GLY A 118 5.88 29.43 -11.69
N GLY A 119 6.10 28.38 -12.49
CA GLY A 119 5.10 27.36 -12.78
C GLY A 119 4.73 26.55 -11.54
N LEU A 120 3.55 25.92 -11.54
CA LEU A 120 3.11 25.10 -10.41
C LEU A 120 4.04 23.88 -10.31
N PHE A 121 4.58 23.66 -9.11
CA PHE A 121 5.68 22.72 -8.84
C PHE A 121 6.97 22.94 -9.67
N GLY A 122 7.16 24.13 -10.25
CA GLY A 122 8.33 24.46 -11.06
C GLY A 122 8.28 23.94 -12.51
N PHE A 123 7.09 23.54 -12.99
CA PHE A 123 6.89 23.04 -14.35
C PHE A 123 5.82 23.84 -15.09
N SER A 124 5.89 23.79 -16.42
CA SER A 124 4.85 24.28 -17.30
C SER A 124 3.60 23.40 -17.23
N LYS A 125 2.52 23.83 -17.90
CA LYS A 125 1.51 22.86 -18.35
C LYS A 125 2.18 21.83 -19.26
N GLY A 126 1.67 20.60 -19.20
CA GLY A 126 2.10 19.50 -20.05
C GLY A 126 0.91 18.92 -20.78
N CYS A 127 1.17 18.03 -21.72
CA CYS A 127 0.13 17.52 -22.60
C CYS A 127 0.23 15.99 -22.77
N LEU A 128 -0.91 15.31 -22.69
CA LEU A 128 -1.05 13.90 -23.04
C LEU A 128 -1.52 13.80 -24.49
N HIS A 129 -0.66 13.30 -25.36
CA HIS A 129 -1.02 12.94 -26.73
C HIS A 129 -1.89 11.68 -26.73
N MET A 130 -2.92 11.65 -27.59
CA MET A 130 -3.84 10.50 -27.64
C MET A 130 -3.18 9.22 -28.14
N GLU A 131 -2.13 9.31 -28.98
CA GLU A 131 -1.31 8.14 -29.33
C GLU A 131 -0.68 7.49 -28.09
N ARG A 132 -0.10 8.31 -27.19
CA ARG A 132 0.44 7.80 -25.93
C ARG A 132 -0.66 7.23 -25.03
N TRP A 133 -1.84 7.83 -25.04
CA TRP A 133 -2.99 7.30 -24.31
C TRP A 133 -3.46 5.94 -24.85
N ASP A 134 -3.46 5.78 -26.17
CA ASP A 134 -3.76 4.51 -26.83
C ASP A 134 -2.74 3.45 -26.43
N ASP A 135 -1.43 3.76 -26.47
CA ASP A 135 -0.36 2.85 -26.05
C ASP A 135 -0.52 2.39 -24.60
N LEU A 136 -0.81 3.33 -23.69
CA LEU A 136 -1.07 3.04 -22.28
C LEU A 136 -2.26 2.08 -22.14
N ASN A 137 -3.37 2.32 -22.83
CA ASN A 137 -4.53 1.46 -22.76
C ASN A 137 -4.30 0.08 -23.40
N HIS A 138 -3.51 -0.02 -24.46
CA HIS A 138 -3.08 -1.31 -25.01
C HIS A 138 -2.28 -2.10 -23.96
N PHE A 139 -1.33 -1.45 -23.28
CA PHE A 139 -0.58 -2.05 -22.19
C PHE A 139 -1.50 -2.50 -21.04
N PHE A 140 -2.36 -1.61 -20.53
CA PHE A 140 -3.29 -1.93 -19.44
C PHE A 140 -4.22 -3.10 -19.78
N LYS A 141 -4.77 -3.11 -21.00
CA LYS A 141 -5.63 -4.19 -21.47
C LYS A 141 -4.85 -5.52 -21.57
N SER A 142 -3.65 -5.50 -22.13
CA SER A 142 -2.81 -6.71 -22.29
C SER A 142 -2.29 -7.28 -20.97
N THR A 143 -2.27 -6.47 -19.91
CA THR A 143 -1.78 -6.85 -18.57
C THR A 143 -2.88 -7.04 -17.53
N GLY A 144 -4.16 -6.87 -17.92
CA GLY A 144 -5.30 -7.08 -17.02
C GLY A 144 -5.49 -5.98 -15.96
N VAL A 145 -4.99 -4.78 -16.22
CA VAL A 145 -5.02 -3.65 -15.27
C VAL A 145 -6.44 -3.11 -15.06
N MET A 146 -6.77 -2.80 -13.81
CA MET A 146 -7.91 -1.96 -13.45
C MET A 146 -7.46 -0.50 -13.33
N LEU A 147 -7.86 0.33 -14.28
CA LEU A 147 -7.35 1.68 -14.38
C LEU A 147 -8.17 2.66 -13.53
N THR A 148 -7.49 3.36 -12.62
CA THR A 148 -7.97 4.62 -12.04
C THR A 148 -7.23 5.78 -12.74
N PHE A 149 -7.94 6.72 -13.34
CA PHE A 149 -7.30 7.87 -14.01
C PHE A 149 -7.68 9.18 -13.32
N GLY A 150 -6.67 9.98 -12.97
CA GLY A 150 -6.85 11.29 -12.37
C GLY A 150 -7.02 12.42 -13.38
N LEU A 151 -8.10 13.18 -13.23
CA LEU A 151 -8.47 14.32 -14.06
C LEU A 151 -7.82 15.61 -13.57
N ASN A 152 -7.53 16.52 -14.50
CA ASN A 152 -7.07 17.88 -14.18
C ASN A 152 -8.23 18.73 -13.62
N ALA A 153 -8.21 18.98 -12.32
CA ALA A 153 -9.23 19.76 -11.61
C ALA A 153 -8.93 21.27 -11.56
N LEU A 154 -7.77 21.72 -12.05
CA LEU A 154 -7.41 23.15 -12.16
C LEU A 154 -7.64 23.74 -13.56
N HIS A 155 -8.09 22.95 -14.54
CA HIS A 155 -8.42 23.47 -15.87
C HIS A 155 -9.51 24.56 -15.79
N GLY A 156 -9.28 25.68 -16.50
CA GLY A 156 -10.16 26.86 -16.48
C GLY A 156 -10.03 27.78 -15.25
N ARG A 157 -9.39 27.31 -14.18
CA ARG A 157 -9.26 28.09 -12.94
C ARG A 157 -8.13 29.12 -13.00
N TYR A 158 -8.18 30.06 -12.06
CA TYR A 158 -7.15 31.07 -11.87
C TYR A 158 -6.67 31.13 -10.43
N LYS A 159 -5.41 31.54 -10.29
CA LYS A 159 -4.75 31.71 -9.00
C LYS A 159 -5.27 32.98 -8.34
N VAL A 160 -5.94 32.85 -7.20
CA VAL A 160 -6.50 33.98 -6.44
C VAL A 160 -5.42 34.58 -5.55
N LYS A 161 -4.82 33.77 -4.67
CA LYS A 161 -3.76 34.20 -3.74
C LYS A 161 -2.95 33.01 -3.25
N ARG A 162 -1.62 33.13 -3.22
CA ARG A 162 -0.70 32.07 -2.73
C ARG A 162 -0.96 30.71 -3.40
N SER A 163 -1.48 29.72 -2.69
CA SER A 163 -1.86 28.41 -3.26
C SER A 163 -3.36 28.29 -3.53
N LEU A 164 -4.18 29.30 -3.22
CA LEU A 164 -5.62 29.25 -3.44
C LEU A 164 -5.96 29.50 -4.92
N TRP A 165 -6.72 28.57 -5.50
CA TRP A 165 -7.31 28.67 -6.83
C TRP A 165 -8.82 28.85 -6.74
N GLY A 166 -9.35 29.69 -7.63
CA GLY A 166 -10.77 30.01 -7.73
C GLY A 166 -11.26 29.99 -9.17
N GLY A 167 -12.56 30.24 -9.33
CA GLY A 167 -13.27 30.03 -10.59
C GLY A 167 -13.82 28.62 -10.71
N ASP A 168 -14.84 28.48 -11.57
CA ASP A 168 -15.46 27.20 -11.89
C ASP A 168 -14.49 26.32 -12.70
N TRP A 169 -14.62 25.01 -12.55
CA TRP A 169 -13.84 24.07 -13.35
C TRP A 169 -14.37 24.03 -14.78
N ASP A 170 -13.50 24.27 -15.76
CA ASP A 170 -13.82 24.06 -17.18
C ASP A 170 -13.70 22.56 -17.49
N SER A 171 -14.84 21.89 -17.66
CA SER A 171 -14.91 20.45 -17.92
C SER A 171 -14.65 20.06 -19.37
N SER A 172 -14.60 21.01 -20.31
CA SER A 172 -14.62 20.74 -21.75
C SER A 172 -13.50 19.80 -22.21
N ASN A 173 -12.25 20.05 -21.78
CA ASN A 173 -11.12 19.21 -22.15
C ASN A 173 -11.19 17.80 -21.54
N ALA A 174 -11.68 17.67 -20.31
CA ALA A 174 -11.89 16.38 -19.66
C ALA A 174 -13.04 15.58 -20.30
N GLU A 175 -14.11 16.26 -20.70
CA GLU A 175 -15.23 15.65 -21.43
C GLU A 175 -14.80 15.10 -22.78
N ASP A 176 -14.03 15.88 -23.56
CA ASP A 176 -13.51 15.42 -24.85
C ASP A 176 -12.57 14.22 -24.68
N PHE A 177 -11.75 14.21 -23.62
CA PHE A 177 -10.91 13.08 -23.25
C PHE A 177 -11.71 11.83 -22.86
N MET A 178 -12.76 11.98 -22.06
CA MET A 178 -13.66 10.88 -21.70
C MET A 178 -14.39 10.34 -22.93
N LYS A 179 -14.91 11.20 -23.81
CA LYS A 179 -15.57 10.81 -25.07
C LYS A 179 -14.62 10.02 -25.97
N TYR A 180 -13.37 10.48 -26.13
CA TYR A 180 -12.36 9.75 -26.89
C TYR A 180 -12.10 8.37 -26.28
N THR A 181 -11.86 8.31 -24.98
CA THR A 181 -11.62 7.06 -24.24
C THR A 181 -12.77 6.05 -24.43
N ILE A 182 -14.02 6.51 -24.32
CA ILE A 182 -15.21 5.68 -24.56
C ILE A 182 -15.29 5.25 -26.03
N SER A 183 -15.03 6.15 -26.99
CA SER A 183 -15.10 5.84 -28.42
C SER A 183 -14.09 4.77 -28.86
N LYS A 184 -12.96 4.67 -28.16
CA LYS A 184 -11.92 3.65 -28.39
C LYS A 184 -12.25 2.32 -27.70
N GLY A 185 -13.32 2.26 -26.90
CA GLY A 185 -13.70 1.10 -26.10
C GLY A 185 -12.75 0.84 -24.93
N TYR A 186 -12.00 1.86 -24.50
CA TYR A 186 -11.10 1.74 -23.34
C TYR A 186 -11.89 1.74 -22.04
N GLN A 187 -11.53 0.85 -21.13
CA GLN A 187 -12.21 0.67 -19.85
C GLN A 187 -11.47 1.43 -18.75
N ILE A 188 -12.21 2.31 -18.08
CA ILE A 188 -11.74 3.04 -16.91
C ILE A 188 -12.57 2.55 -15.74
N ASP A 189 -11.93 2.00 -14.70
CA ASP A 189 -12.61 1.50 -13.51
C ASP A 189 -13.07 2.66 -12.61
N SER A 190 -12.21 3.67 -12.48
CA SER A 190 -12.46 4.85 -11.64
C SER A 190 -11.89 6.12 -12.25
N TRP A 191 -12.63 7.22 -12.14
CA TRP A 191 -12.12 8.57 -12.37
C TRP A 191 -11.81 9.23 -11.02
N GLU A 192 -10.60 9.76 -10.86
CA GLU A 192 -10.22 10.58 -9.71
C GLU A 192 -10.23 12.07 -10.11
N PHE A 193 -10.67 12.96 -9.22
CA PHE A 193 -10.75 14.39 -9.53
C PHE A 193 -9.63 15.19 -8.85
N GLY A 194 -8.63 15.62 -9.60
CA GLY A 194 -7.51 16.41 -9.08
C GLY A 194 -6.56 15.66 -8.15
N ASN A 195 -5.49 16.35 -7.73
CA ASN A 195 -4.44 15.80 -6.88
C ASN A 195 -3.98 16.83 -5.83
N GLU A 196 -4.12 16.50 -4.54
CA GLU A 196 -3.64 17.26 -3.38
C GLU A 196 -4.18 18.69 -3.30
N LEU A 197 -5.43 18.89 -3.74
CA LEU A 197 -6.12 20.17 -3.72
C LEU A 197 -6.93 20.41 -2.43
N SER A 198 -6.96 19.44 -1.52
CA SER A 198 -7.71 19.49 -0.25
C SER A 198 -6.97 20.28 0.84
N GLY A 199 -7.73 20.83 1.79
CA GLY A 199 -7.19 21.59 2.92
C GLY A 199 -6.34 22.76 2.45
N ASN A 200 -5.08 22.82 2.88
CA ASN A 200 -4.11 23.85 2.47
C ASN A 200 -3.41 23.55 1.13
N GLY A 201 -3.53 22.31 0.63
CA GLY A 201 -2.81 21.78 -0.52
C GLY A 201 -1.29 21.75 -0.38
N VAL A 202 -0.60 21.15 -1.35
CA VAL A 202 0.88 21.13 -1.40
C VAL A 202 1.42 22.29 -2.24
N GLY A 203 0.82 22.55 -3.40
CA GLY A 203 1.15 23.69 -4.27
C GLY A 203 -0.07 24.50 -4.70
N ALA A 204 -1.23 23.85 -4.74
CA ALA A 204 -2.52 24.43 -5.09
C ALA A 204 -3.59 23.84 -4.17
N HIS A 205 -4.63 24.62 -3.84
CA HIS A 205 -5.83 24.12 -3.18
C HIS A 205 -7.08 24.82 -3.71
N VAL A 206 -8.20 24.12 -3.57
CA VAL A 206 -9.55 24.59 -3.90
C VAL A 206 -10.42 24.43 -2.65
N LEU A 207 -11.25 25.42 -2.35
CA LEU A 207 -12.16 25.35 -1.21
C LEU A 207 -13.19 24.23 -1.41
N ALA A 208 -13.53 23.53 -0.34
CA ALA A 208 -14.45 22.38 -0.37
C ALA A 208 -15.80 22.73 -1.02
N ASP A 209 -16.34 23.95 -0.79
CA ASP A 209 -17.57 24.46 -1.40
C ASP A 209 -17.53 24.45 -2.94
N GLN A 210 -16.44 24.94 -3.53
CA GLN A 210 -16.29 24.94 -4.98
C GLN A 210 -15.99 23.52 -5.48
N TYR A 211 -15.04 22.84 -4.85
CA TYR A 211 -14.63 21.50 -5.25
C TYR A 211 -15.80 20.49 -5.23
N GLY A 212 -16.69 20.59 -4.24
CA GLY A 212 -17.91 19.78 -4.16
C GLY A 212 -18.91 20.06 -5.28
N LYS A 213 -19.09 21.32 -5.69
CA LYS A 213 -19.93 21.67 -6.85
C LYS A 213 -19.37 21.09 -8.15
N ASP A 214 -18.05 21.17 -8.31
CA ASP A 214 -17.38 20.65 -9.51
C ASP A 214 -17.49 19.12 -9.58
N LEU A 215 -17.45 18.41 -8.44
CA LEU A 215 -17.71 16.96 -8.38
C LEU A 215 -19.15 16.59 -8.74
N ILE A 216 -20.14 17.38 -8.31
CA ILE A 216 -21.55 17.18 -8.72
C ILE A 216 -21.67 17.33 -10.24
N HIS A 217 -21.03 18.35 -10.80
CA HIS A 217 -20.98 18.57 -12.25
C HIS A 217 -20.29 17.40 -12.98
N LEU A 218 -19.13 16.94 -12.50
CA LEU A 218 -18.44 15.77 -13.05
C LEU A 218 -19.31 14.50 -12.98
N LYS A 219 -20.05 14.28 -11.88
CA LYS A 219 -20.94 13.12 -11.78
C LYS A 219 -22.05 13.17 -12.82
N LYS A 220 -22.59 14.35 -13.11
CA LYS A 220 -23.59 14.55 -14.17
C LYS A 220 -23.01 14.15 -15.53
N ILE A 221 -21.82 14.65 -15.86
CA ILE A 221 -21.09 14.29 -17.09
C ILE A 221 -20.91 12.76 -17.18
N LEU A 222 -20.42 12.12 -16.11
CA LEU A 222 -20.23 10.67 -16.11
C LEU A 222 -21.54 9.90 -16.33
N ASN A 223 -22.64 10.34 -15.71
CA ASN A 223 -23.96 9.72 -15.90
C ASN A 223 -24.46 9.85 -17.34
N GLU A 224 -24.18 10.97 -18.00
CA GLU A 224 -24.56 11.23 -19.39
C GLU A 224 -23.68 10.42 -20.37
N LEU A 225 -22.35 10.48 -20.23
CA LEU A 225 -21.41 9.81 -21.12
C LEU A 225 -21.49 8.29 -21.02
N TYR A 226 -21.72 7.74 -19.82
CA TYR A 226 -21.85 6.30 -19.60
C TYR A 226 -23.32 5.84 -19.56
N LYS A 227 -24.25 6.64 -20.10
CA LYS A 227 -25.67 6.26 -20.18
C LYS A 227 -25.83 5.01 -21.05
N GLY A 228 -26.43 3.96 -20.51
CA GLY A 228 -26.62 2.68 -21.21
C GLY A 228 -25.36 1.81 -21.28
N SER A 229 -24.22 2.26 -20.74
CA SER A 229 -23.04 1.41 -20.58
C SER A 229 -23.33 0.32 -19.55
N GLN A 230 -22.83 -0.89 -19.80
CA GLN A 230 -22.88 -2.00 -18.83
C GLN A 230 -22.01 -1.72 -17.60
N PHE A 231 -20.93 -0.95 -17.80
CA PHE A 231 -20.01 -0.56 -16.73
C PHE A 231 -20.04 0.95 -16.53
N LYS A 232 -20.22 1.38 -15.28
CA LYS A 232 -20.15 2.79 -14.88
C LYS A 232 -18.94 2.97 -13.96
N PRO A 233 -18.00 3.86 -14.30
CA PRO A 233 -16.82 4.09 -13.47
C PRO A 233 -17.18 4.69 -12.12
N SER A 234 -16.41 4.32 -11.11
CA SER A 234 -16.48 4.96 -9.80
C SER A 234 -15.92 6.38 -9.85
N LEU A 235 -16.44 7.27 -9.00
CA LEU A 235 -15.87 8.60 -8.80
C LEU A 235 -15.13 8.66 -7.46
N VAL A 236 -13.86 9.06 -7.52
CA VAL A 236 -12.91 9.07 -6.40
C VAL A 236 -12.40 10.50 -6.16
N ALA A 237 -12.29 10.91 -4.91
CA ALA A 237 -11.79 12.23 -4.52
C ALA A 237 -11.36 12.25 -3.03
N PRO A 238 -10.51 13.21 -2.60
CA PRO A 238 -9.95 14.30 -3.37
C PRO A 238 -8.49 14.07 -3.76
N GLY A 239 -7.96 12.85 -3.54
CA GLY A 239 -6.55 12.53 -3.79
C GLY A 239 -5.60 13.46 -3.04
N GLY A 240 -5.87 13.77 -1.77
CA GLY A 240 -5.07 14.74 -1.00
C GLY A 240 -4.85 14.35 0.45
N PHE A 241 -4.06 15.15 1.19
CA PHE A 241 -3.85 14.91 2.61
C PHE A 241 -5.13 15.17 3.41
N PHE A 242 -5.37 14.30 4.40
CA PHE A 242 -6.56 14.37 5.22
C PHE A 242 -6.63 15.67 6.02
N ASP A 243 -7.69 16.44 5.78
CA ASP A 243 -8.10 17.59 6.58
C ASP A 243 -9.54 17.35 7.02
N GLN A 244 -9.76 17.21 8.34
CA GLN A 244 -11.04 16.75 8.87
C GLN A 244 -12.20 17.68 8.48
N GLN A 245 -12.00 18.99 8.53
CA GLN A 245 -13.05 19.96 8.24
C GLN A 245 -13.35 19.99 6.74
N TRP A 246 -12.31 20.01 5.91
CA TRP A 246 -12.44 20.03 4.46
C TRP A 246 -13.11 18.75 3.94
N PHE A 247 -12.71 17.58 4.44
CA PHE A 247 -13.30 16.29 4.04
C PHE A 247 -14.76 16.16 4.48
N ALA A 248 -15.07 16.54 5.73
CA ALA A 248 -16.46 16.55 6.21
C ALA A 248 -17.33 17.51 5.38
N LYS A 249 -16.82 18.72 5.12
CA LYS A 249 -17.53 19.72 4.32
C LYS A 249 -17.77 19.23 2.89
N LEU A 250 -16.78 18.58 2.26
CA LEU A 250 -16.93 18.00 0.94
C LEU A 250 -18.06 16.96 0.89
N LEU A 251 -18.11 16.03 1.85
CA LEU A 251 -19.17 15.01 1.91
C LEU A 251 -20.55 15.63 2.11
N GLN A 252 -20.65 16.68 2.95
CA GLN A 252 -21.89 17.42 3.17
C GLN A 252 -22.39 18.13 1.91
N ILE A 253 -21.50 18.72 1.12
CA ILE A 253 -21.87 19.44 -0.12
C ILE A 253 -22.22 18.45 -1.23
N SER A 254 -21.37 17.44 -1.44
CA SER A 254 -21.53 16.50 -2.55
C SER A 254 -22.71 15.55 -2.33
N GLY A 255 -22.95 15.09 -1.10
CA GLY A 255 -24.06 14.20 -0.78
C GLY A 255 -23.93 12.77 -1.33
N SER A 256 -24.98 11.98 -1.13
CA SER A 256 -24.90 10.50 -1.16
C SER A 256 -24.69 9.83 -2.50
N SER A 257 -24.86 10.56 -3.59
CA SER A 257 -24.89 10.00 -4.95
C SER A 257 -23.66 10.36 -5.78
N ILE A 258 -22.68 11.05 -5.21
CA ILE A 258 -21.54 11.60 -5.95
C ILE A 258 -20.31 10.72 -5.85
N LEU A 259 -19.72 10.61 -4.66
CA LEU A 259 -18.46 9.90 -4.44
C LEU A 259 -18.66 8.42 -4.09
N ASN A 260 -17.93 7.54 -4.76
CA ASN A 260 -17.86 6.12 -4.44
C ASN A 260 -16.75 5.84 -3.41
N ALA A 261 -15.63 6.57 -3.50
CA ALA A 261 -14.54 6.47 -2.56
C ALA A 261 -13.97 7.83 -2.18
N MET A 262 -13.69 7.99 -0.89
CA MET A 262 -13.00 9.11 -0.29
C MET A 262 -11.51 8.74 -0.19
N SER A 263 -10.70 9.16 -1.17
CA SER A 263 -9.26 8.88 -1.21
C SER A 263 -8.48 9.87 -0.35
N HIS A 264 -7.34 9.46 0.21
CA HIS A 264 -6.33 10.37 0.75
C HIS A 264 -4.92 9.89 0.42
N HIS A 265 -3.94 10.78 0.62
CA HIS A 265 -2.52 10.47 0.47
C HIS A 265 -1.84 10.29 1.82
N ILE A 266 -0.81 9.44 1.90
CA ILE A 266 -0.06 9.21 3.12
C ILE A 266 1.46 9.07 2.89
N TYR A 267 2.21 9.95 3.56
CA TYR A 267 3.67 9.99 3.61
C TYR A 267 4.12 10.20 5.06
N ASN A 268 4.09 9.14 5.85
CA ASN A 268 4.31 9.17 7.30
C ASN A 268 5.77 9.29 7.72
N LEU A 269 6.75 9.12 6.82
CA LEU A 269 8.17 9.16 7.16
C LEU A 269 8.79 10.56 7.03
N GLY A 270 8.22 11.45 6.23
CA GLY A 270 8.76 12.80 5.97
C GLY A 270 9.41 12.94 4.59
N ALA A 271 10.31 13.91 4.45
CA ALA A 271 11.00 14.19 3.19
C ALA A 271 12.03 13.10 2.85
N GLY A 272 12.22 12.81 1.57
CA GLY A 272 13.26 11.89 1.10
C GLY A 272 14.70 12.25 1.53
N VAL A 273 14.97 13.52 1.83
CA VAL A 273 16.29 13.97 2.31
C VAL A 273 16.50 13.78 3.82
N ASP A 274 15.46 13.39 4.56
CA ASP A 274 15.55 13.32 6.02
C ASP A 274 16.52 12.22 6.46
N PRO A 275 17.60 12.51 7.21
CA PRO A 275 18.55 11.49 7.64
C PRO A 275 17.95 10.52 8.68
N LYS A 276 16.76 10.81 9.21
CA LYS A 276 16.05 9.99 10.21
C LYS A 276 15.06 9.00 9.59
N LEU A 277 15.02 8.82 8.27
CA LEU A 277 14.07 7.91 7.64
C LEU A 277 14.17 6.48 8.19
N VAL A 278 15.37 5.91 8.25
CA VAL A 278 15.58 4.54 8.78
C VAL A 278 15.12 4.41 10.23
N SER A 279 15.49 5.35 11.10
CA SER A 279 15.07 5.28 12.51
C SER A 279 13.57 5.48 12.70
N ARG A 280 12.91 6.26 11.83
CA ARG A 280 11.44 6.39 11.81
C ARG A 280 10.73 5.13 11.33
N ILE A 281 11.32 4.41 10.37
CA ILE A 281 10.77 3.14 9.89
C ILE A 281 10.84 2.07 10.99
N LEU A 282 11.95 2.03 11.74
CA LEU A 282 12.16 1.06 12.81
C LEU A 282 11.53 1.45 14.16
N ASP A 283 10.89 2.62 14.25
CA ASP A 283 10.21 3.08 15.45
C ASP A 283 8.71 2.71 15.41
N PRO A 284 8.26 1.71 16.20
CA PRO A 284 6.86 1.29 16.20
C PRO A 284 5.90 2.40 16.65
N THR A 285 6.34 3.31 17.51
CA THR A 285 5.54 4.46 17.98
C THR A 285 5.34 5.45 16.85
N HIS A 286 6.39 5.71 16.05
CA HIS A 286 6.29 6.58 14.89
C HIS A 286 5.36 6.01 13.83
N LEU A 287 5.46 4.72 13.50
CA LEU A 287 4.58 4.06 12.54
C LEU A 287 3.11 4.11 12.96
N SER A 288 2.82 3.91 14.26
CA SER A 288 1.44 3.89 14.79
C SER A 288 0.73 5.25 14.72
N LYS A 289 1.43 6.37 14.48
CA LYS A 289 0.80 7.69 14.29
C LYS A 289 -0.18 7.71 13.12
N ALA A 290 0.04 6.91 12.08
CA ALA A 290 -0.86 6.83 10.92
C ALA A 290 -2.28 6.38 11.29
N ALA A 291 -2.42 5.56 12.35
CA ALA A 291 -3.72 5.06 12.79
C ALA A 291 -4.69 6.18 13.20
N TYR A 292 -4.18 7.31 13.70
CA TYR A 292 -4.99 8.47 14.05
C TYR A 292 -5.70 9.06 12.83
N THR A 293 -4.97 9.24 11.72
CA THR A 293 -5.54 9.72 10.45
C THR A 293 -6.60 8.77 9.92
N PHE A 294 -6.33 7.45 9.93
CA PHE A 294 -7.29 6.44 9.47
C PHE A 294 -8.56 6.39 10.33
N SER A 295 -8.42 6.47 11.66
CA SER A 295 -9.55 6.50 12.58
C SER A 295 -10.42 7.74 12.37
N ASN A 296 -9.82 8.92 12.27
CA ASN A 296 -10.57 10.15 12.05
C ASN A 296 -11.26 10.19 10.68
N LEU A 297 -10.60 9.73 9.61
CA LEU A 297 -11.26 9.62 8.32
C LEU A 297 -12.45 8.65 8.37
N THR A 298 -12.28 7.51 9.04
CA THR A 298 -13.36 6.53 9.22
C THR A 298 -14.55 7.16 9.93
N GLN A 299 -14.33 7.92 11.00
CA GLN A 299 -15.39 8.64 11.72
C GLN A 299 -16.07 9.70 10.84
N VAL A 300 -15.30 10.44 10.03
CA VAL A 300 -15.85 11.43 9.08
C VAL A 300 -16.74 10.77 8.04
N ILE A 301 -16.29 9.66 7.44
CA ILE A 301 -17.06 8.89 6.46
C ILE A 301 -18.31 8.31 7.11
N GLN A 302 -18.21 7.66 8.27
CA GLN A 302 -19.37 7.09 8.97
C GLN A 302 -20.43 8.16 9.27
N ARG A 303 -20.01 9.37 9.63
CA ARG A 303 -20.93 10.46 10.00
C ARG A 303 -21.52 11.21 8.81
N TYR A 304 -20.71 11.51 7.80
CA TYR A 304 -21.11 12.43 6.73
C TYR A 304 -21.19 11.78 5.34
N GLY A 305 -20.69 10.56 5.17
CA GLY A 305 -20.67 9.86 3.88
C GLY A 305 -20.65 8.34 3.99
N PRO A 306 -21.58 7.69 4.70
CA PRO A 306 -21.56 6.23 4.93
C PRO A 306 -21.71 5.38 3.64
N TRP A 307 -21.99 6.02 2.50
CA TRP A 307 -22.03 5.41 1.17
C TRP A 307 -20.65 5.30 0.50
N ALA A 308 -19.63 6.03 0.99
CA ALA A 308 -18.31 6.07 0.40
C ALA A 308 -17.33 5.16 1.15
N SER A 309 -16.41 4.53 0.41
CA SER A 309 -15.30 3.74 0.98
C SER A 309 -14.08 4.62 1.24
N ALA A 310 -13.27 4.29 2.24
CA ALA A 310 -11.99 4.98 2.51
C ALA A 310 -10.86 4.37 1.68
N TRP A 311 -10.17 5.16 0.86
CA TRP A 311 -9.06 4.70 0.02
C TRP A 311 -7.76 5.43 0.36
N VAL A 312 -6.63 4.72 0.29
CA VAL A 312 -5.31 5.34 0.16
C VAL A 312 -5.00 5.42 -1.33
N GLY A 313 -5.08 6.61 -1.91
CA GLY A 313 -4.90 6.83 -3.36
C GLY A 313 -3.42 6.93 -3.77
N GLU A 314 -2.56 7.36 -2.84
CA GLU A 314 -1.13 7.51 -3.06
C GLU A 314 -0.36 7.34 -1.74
N SER A 315 0.75 6.60 -1.79
CA SER A 315 1.67 6.44 -0.68
C SER A 315 3.05 6.03 -1.15
N GLY A 316 4.09 6.41 -0.39
CA GLY A 316 5.47 5.96 -0.62
C GLY A 316 6.35 5.99 0.63
N GLY A 317 5.75 6.20 1.81
CA GLY A 317 6.48 6.44 3.06
C GLY A 317 7.11 7.84 3.13
N ALA A 318 8.08 8.12 2.26
CA ALA A 318 8.79 9.39 2.18
C ALA A 318 8.42 10.18 0.90
N TYR A 319 8.05 11.46 1.05
CA TYR A 319 7.69 12.32 -0.09
C TYR A 319 8.94 12.85 -0.81
N ASN A 320 8.75 13.56 -1.93
CA ASN A 320 9.83 14.03 -2.83
C ASN A 320 10.64 12.88 -3.43
N SER A 321 9.94 11.89 -3.99
CA SER A 321 10.49 10.74 -4.71
C SER A 321 11.24 9.72 -3.85
N GLY A 322 11.04 9.74 -2.53
CA GLY A 322 11.65 8.81 -1.60
C GLY A 322 13.07 9.18 -1.18
N GLY A 323 13.61 8.42 -0.21
CA GLY A 323 14.96 8.60 0.30
C GLY A 323 16.00 7.71 -0.37
N PHE A 324 17.17 8.29 -0.63
CA PHE A 324 18.31 7.60 -1.24
C PHE A 324 18.81 6.45 -0.36
N ASN A 325 18.99 5.25 -0.94
CA ASN A 325 19.39 4.03 -0.23
C ASN A 325 18.45 3.67 0.93
N VAL A 326 17.21 4.14 0.89
CA VAL A 326 16.19 3.86 1.91
C VAL A 326 14.90 3.40 1.23
N SER A 327 14.31 4.24 0.37
CA SER A 327 13.01 3.95 -0.24
C SER A 327 13.06 2.85 -1.30
N ASP A 328 14.24 2.57 -1.84
CA ASP A 328 14.53 1.55 -2.85
C ASP A 328 15.19 0.29 -2.27
N THR A 329 15.20 0.15 -0.94
CA THR A 329 15.92 -0.93 -0.23
C THR A 329 15.00 -1.68 0.73
N PHE A 330 15.49 -2.79 1.30
CA PHE A 330 14.70 -3.67 2.15
C PHE A 330 14.07 -2.94 3.34
N VAL A 331 14.78 -1.97 3.93
CA VAL A 331 14.30 -1.24 5.11
C VAL A 331 12.96 -0.54 4.88
N ASN A 332 12.68 -0.04 3.68
CA ASN A 332 11.39 0.56 3.33
C ASN A 332 10.56 -0.33 2.41
N SER A 333 10.86 -1.63 2.38
CA SER A 333 10.19 -2.58 1.50
C SER A 333 9.04 -3.30 2.20
N PHE A 334 8.11 -3.76 1.38
CA PHE A 334 7.07 -4.71 1.75
C PHE A 334 6.87 -5.66 0.57
N CYS A 335 6.73 -6.96 0.82
CA CYS A 335 6.51 -7.91 -0.28
C CYS A 335 5.04 -7.90 -0.73
N ALA A 336 4.69 -6.89 -1.53
CA ALA A 336 3.33 -6.68 -2.05
C ALA A 336 2.79 -7.90 -2.81
N LEU A 337 3.65 -8.64 -3.52
CA LEU A 337 3.25 -9.84 -4.25
C LEU A 337 2.92 -11.02 -3.33
N LEU A 338 3.67 -11.23 -2.24
CA LEU A 338 3.32 -12.25 -1.24
C LEU A 338 2.01 -11.91 -0.56
N TRP A 339 1.81 -10.65 -0.15
CA TRP A 339 0.51 -10.23 0.38
C TRP A 339 -0.61 -10.51 -0.62
N HIS A 340 -0.45 -10.09 -1.88
CA HIS A 340 -1.44 -10.34 -2.91
C HIS A 340 -1.77 -11.83 -3.09
N ARG A 341 -0.80 -12.73 -2.92
CA ARG A 341 -1.01 -14.19 -3.08
C ARG A 341 -1.58 -14.86 -1.83
N LEU A 342 -1.29 -14.34 -0.63
CA LEU A 342 -1.52 -15.06 0.62
C LEU A 342 -2.61 -14.45 1.51
N MET A 343 -2.76 -13.12 1.51
CA MET A 343 -3.69 -12.41 2.40
C MET A 343 -5.04 -12.21 1.72
N GLY A 344 -6.10 -12.76 2.31
CA GLY A 344 -7.47 -12.63 1.80
C GLY A 344 -8.15 -11.34 2.22
N LYS A 345 -9.43 -11.21 1.88
CA LYS A 345 -10.21 -9.97 2.10
C LYS A 345 -10.62 -9.72 3.54
N VAL A 346 -10.86 -10.78 4.30
CA VAL A 346 -11.44 -10.68 5.65
C VAL A 346 -10.30 -10.46 6.64
N VAL A 347 -10.33 -9.31 7.31
CA VAL A 347 -9.37 -8.91 8.35
C VAL A 347 -9.86 -9.44 9.69
N LEU A 348 -9.00 -10.14 10.41
CA LEU A 348 -9.29 -10.72 11.71
C LEU A 348 -8.67 -9.90 12.84
N ALA A 349 -9.26 -9.99 14.04
CA ALA A 349 -8.66 -9.39 15.21
C ALA A 349 -7.46 -10.23 15.68
N VAL A 350 -6.39 -9.53 16.08
CA VAL A 350 -5.18 -10.12 16.62
C VAL A 350 -4.84 -9.43 17.92
N ASP A 351 -4.49 -10.22 18.92
CA ASP A 351 -3.89 -9.77 20.17
C ASP A 351 -2.52 -10.43 20.35
N SER A 352 -1.62 -9.77 21.07
CA SER A 352 -0.23 -10.25 21.24
C SER A 352 0.36 -9.69 22.52
N ASP A 353 0.99 -10.55 23.33
CA ASP A 353 1.74 -10.16 24.53
C ASP A 353 3.19 -9.73 24.24
N ALA A 354 3.63 -9.83 22.98
CA ALA A 354 4.95 -9.39 22.54
C ALA A 354 5.14 -7.88 22.62
N SER A 355 6.40 -7.43 22.59
CA SER A 355 6.73 -6.01 22.58
C SER A 355 6.22 -5.30 21.30
N PRO A 356 6.01 -3.97 21.32
CA PRO A 356 5.54 -3.23 20.15
C PRO A 356 6.46 -3.30 18.92
N PHE A 357 7.70 -3.77 19.08
CA PHE A 357 8.62 -4.02 17.97
C PHE A 357 8.22 -5.24 17.14
N LEU A 358 7.42 -6.16 17.68
CA LEU A 358 6.79 -7.23 16.93
C LEU A 358 5.35 -6.85 16.58
N ARG A 359 5.07 -6.68 15.28
CA ARG A 359 3.75 -6.27 14.78
C ARG A 359 3.10 -7.44 14.07
N SER A 360 1.85 -7.75 14.42
CA SER A 360 1.14 -8.93 13.93
C SER A 360 -0.21 -8.55 13.32
N TYR A 361 -0.55 -9.12 12.16
CA TYR A 361 -1.80 -8.89 11.45
C TYR A 361 -2.31 -10.21 10.88
N ALA A 362 -3.61 -10.49 10.98
CA ALA A 362 -4.18 -11.74 10.48
C ALA A 362 -5.35 -11.49 9.53
N HIS A 363 -5.37 -12.25 8.44
CA HIS A 363 -6.46 -12.28 7.48
C HIS A 363 -6.87 -13.73 7.25
N CYS A 364 -8.11 -13.95 6.81
CA CYS A 364 -8.44 -15.23 6.16
C CYS A 364 -7.51 -15.47 4.97
N SER A 365 -7.10 -16.71 4.74
CA SER A 365 -6.17 -17.02 3.65
C SER A 365 -6.80 -16.79 2.28
N LYS A 366 -6.02 -16.26 1.34
CA LYS A 366 -6.54 -16.00 -0.01
C LYS A 366 -6.72 -17.29 -0.79
N GLY A 367 -7.92 -17.52 -1.30
CA GLY A 367 -8.23 -18.63 -2.22
C GLY A 367 -8.23 -20.04 -1.57
N ARG A 368 -8.09 -20.14 -0.25
CA ARG A 368 -8.09 -21.41 0.49
C ARG A 368 -8.55 -21.21 1.94
N ALA A 369 -9.00 -22.30 2.57
CA ALA A 369 -9.42 -22.30 3.97
C ALA A 369 -8.22 -22.07 4.92
N GLY A 370 -8.49 -21.43 6.05
CA GLY A 370 -7.51 -21.12 7.08
C GLY A 370 -7.19 -19.63 7.20
N VAL A 371 -6.10 -19.34 7.90
CA VAL A 371 -5.67 -17.98 8.26
C VAL A 371 -4.24 -17.75 7.79
N THR A 372 -3.97 -16.54 7.28
CA THR A 372 -2.61 -16.07 7.02
C THR A 372 -2.26 -14.95 8.01
N LEU A 373 -1.14 -15.11 8.69
CA LEU A 373 -0.54 -14.13 9.59
C LEU A 373 0.60 -13.41 8.88
N LEU A 374 0.66 -12.07 9.00
CA LEU A 374 1.82 -11.25 8.69
C LEU A 374 2.44 -10.81 10.02
N VAL A 375 3.74 -11.08 10.21
CA VAL A 375 4.51 -10.64 11.36
C VAL A 375 5.70 -9.81 10.90
N ILE A 376 5.93 -8.67 11.55
CA ILE A 376 7.04 -7.76 11.25
C ILE A 376 7.83 -7.53 12.54
N ASN A 377 9.11 -7.89 12.53
CA ASN A 377 10.03 -7.63 13.63
C ASN A 377 10.90 -6.41 13.32
N LEU A 378 10.67 -5.33 14.06
CA LEU A 378 11.42 -4.07 13.96
C LEU A 378 12.60 -4.01 14.94
N SER A 379 12.75 -4.99 15.84
CA SER A 379 13.89 -5.07 16.76
C SER A 379 15.14 -5.48 15.99
N ASN A 380 16.26 -4.82 16.29
CA ASN A 380 17.59 -5.14 15.75
C ASN A 380 18.39 -6.11 16.62
N GLN A 381 17.87 -6.48 17.78
CA GLN A 381 18.57 -7.32 18.76
C GLN A 381 17.74 -8.54 19.19
N THR A 382 16.42 -8.49 19.02
CA THR A 382 15.51 -9.50 19.59
C THR A 382 15.03 -10.49 18.52
N ASN A 383 15.32 -11.77 18.74
CA ASN A 383 14.63 -12.86 18.07
C ASN A 383 13.36 -13.21 18.86
N PHE A 384 12.20 -13.22 18.20
CA PHE A 384 10.93 -13.55 18.84
C PHE A 384 10.55 -15.01 18.57
N ILE A 385 10.20 -15.74 19.64
CA ILE A 385 9.70 -17.12 19.59
C ILE A 385 8.23 -17.11 20.00
N MET A 386 7.34 -17.19 19.01
CA MET A 386 5.91 -16.96 19.18
C MET A 386 5.10 -18.25 19.06
N ASN A 387 4.22 -18.48 20.03
CA ASN A 387 3.13 -19.45 19.89
C ASN A 387 1.92 -18.77 19.25
N VAL A 388 1.14 -19.51 18.45
CA VAL A 388 -0.12 -19.00 17.89
C VAL A 388 -1.28 -19.75 18.50
N GLN A 389 -2.25 -18.98 19.00
CA GLN A 389 -3.46 -19.49 19.62
C GLN A 389 -4.70 -18.95 18.92
N ASN A 390 -5.79 -19.70 19.05
CA ASN A 390 -7.11 -19.29 18.60
C ASN A 390 -7.95 -18.86 19.81
N SER A 391 -8.62 -17.71 19.72
CA SER A 391 -9.52 -17.20 20.77
C SER A 391 -10.62 -18.21 21.16
N ILE A 392 -11.09 -19.01 20.20
CA ILE A 392 -12.13 -20.02 20.40
C ILE A 392 -11.68 -21.06 21.44
N ASN A 393 -10.43 -21.50 21.34
CA ASN A 393 -9.86 -22.52 22.23
C ASN A 393 -9.66 -21.98 23.65
N LEU A 394 -9.37 -20.68 23.78
CA LEU A 394 -9.26 -20.03 25.10
C LEU A 394 -10.63 -19.95 25.79
N LYS A 395 -11.70 -19.61 25.06
CA LYS A 395 -13.06 -19.55 25.61
C LYS A 395 -13.54 -20.93 26.07
N LEU A 396 -13.31 -21.97 25.26
CA LEU A 396 -13.68 -23.35 25.61
C LEU A 396 -12.90 -23.88 26.84
N ALA A 397 -11.61 -23.59 26.95
CA ALA A 397 -10.81 -23.99 28.11
C ALA A 397 -11.28 -23.30 29.42
N VAL A 398 -11.77 -22.06 29.33
CA VAL A 398 -12.33 -21.33 30.48
C VAL A 398 -13.71 -21.88 30.85
N GLU A 399 -14.56 -22.21 29.87
CA GLU A 399 -15.87 -22.85 30.14
C GLU A 399 -15.73 -24.25 30.77
N GLU A 400 -14.76 -25.06 30.35
CA GLU A 400 -14.46 -26.36 30.99
C GLU A 400 -13.98 -26.20 32.45
N GLN A 401 -13.22 -25.15 32.77
CA GLN A 401 -12.78 -24.85 34.14
C GLN A 401 -13.91 -24.46 35.09
N TYR A 402 -15.00 -23.88 34.59
CA TYR A 402 -16.18 -23.54 35.41
C TYR A 402 -17.13 -24.72 35.64
N ILE A 403 -17.00 -25.80 34.87
CA ILE A 403 -17.87 -26.99 34.97
C ILE A 403 -17.20 -28.11 35.79
N SER A 404 -15.88 -28.12 35.96
CA SER A 404 -15.20 -29.18 36.73
C SER A 404 -15.10 -28.90 38.23
N SER A 405 -16.20 -29.14 38.95
CA SER A 405 -16.18 -29.44 40.39
C SER A 405 -16.78 -30.82 40.66
N ASP A 406 -16.26 -31.86 40.00
CA ASP A 406 -16.18 -33.21 40.59
C ASP A 406 -15.44 -34.18 39.68
N SER A 407 -14.58 -34.99 40.31
CA SER A 407 -13.94 -36.22 39.83
C SER A 407 -12.72 -36.11 38.89
N PHE A 408 -11.69 -36.85 39.31
CA PHE A 408 -10.32 -36.94 38.86
C PHE A 408 -10.15 -37.91 37.68
N SER A 409 -9.41 -37.51 36.63
CA SER A 409 -8.44 -38.28 35.81
C SER A 409 -8.49 -37.97 34.30
N HIS A 410 -7.29 -37.87 33.71
CA HIS A 410 -6.94 -37.60 32.31
C HIS A 410 -7.23 -36.21 31.74
N SER A 411 -6.40 -35.23 32.13
CA SER A 411 -6.20 -34.00 31.35
C SER A 411 -5.39 -34.29 30.09
N LEU A 412 -6.08 -34.54 28.97
CA LEU A 412 -5.50 -34.35 27.64
C LEU A 412 -5.40 -32.84 27.38
N LYS A 413 -4.17 -32.34 27.22
CA LYS A 413 -3.92 -31.00 26.66
C LYS A 413 -4.51 -30.90 25.26
N LYS A 414 -5.74 -30.37 25.16
CA LYS A 414 -6.43 -30.15 23.89
C LYS A 414 -5.98 -28.83 23.27
N THR A 415 -4.73 -28.82 22.83
CA THR A 415 -4.22 -27.76 21.95
C THR A 415 -4.68 -28.12 20.54
N PHE A 416 -5.54 -27.29 19.95
CA PHE A 416 -5.98 -27.27 18.55
C PHE A 416 -7.18 -28.16 18.15
N SER A 417 -8.30 -27.52 17.78
CA SER A 417 -9.29 -28.06 16.84
C SER A 417 -9.04 -27.42 15.46
N TRP A 418 -8.71 -28.27 14.48
CA TRP A 418 -8.60 -27.95 13.06
C TRP A 418 -9.89 -28.44 12.38
N VAL A 419 -10.44 -27.69 11.44
CA VAL A 419 -11.71 -28.06 10.80
C VAL A 419 -11.49 -29.30 9.91
N GLY A 420 -12.22 -30.39 10.20
CA GLY A 420 -12.47 -31.47 9.24
C GLY A 420 -11.57 -32.71 9.28
N VAL A 421 -10.65 -32.87 10.23
CA VAL A 421 -9.81 -34.09 10.33
C VAL A 421 -10.10 -34.82 11.64
N LYS A 422 -10.84 -35.93 11.57
CA LYS A 422 -10.82 -36.97 12.61
C LYS A 422 -9.36 -37.30 12.88
N ALA A 423 -8.96 -37.32 14.15
CA ALA A 423 -7.61 -37.63 14.63
C ALA A 423 -6.89 -38.68 13.75
N SER A 424 -6.14 -38.21 12.76
CA SER A 424 -5.10 -38.98 12.09
C SER A 424 -3.79 -38.44 12.63
N ASP A 425 -2.90 -39.34 13.07
CA ASP A 425 -1.57 -39.03 13.59
C ASP A 425 -0.60 -38.42 12.55
N GLU A 426 -1.11 -37.91 11.42
CA GLU A 426 -0.30 -37.22 10.43
C GLU A 426 0.05 -35.80 10.90
N PRO A 427 1.34 -35.41 10.84
CA PRO A 427 1.76 -34.07 11.21
C PRO A 427 1.15 -33.03 10.26
N LEU A 428 0.36 -32.11 10.82
CA LEU A 428 -0.10 -30.92 10.11
C LEU A 428 1.06 -29.93 9.97
N PHE A 429 1.20 -29.35 8.78
CA PHE A 429 2.23 -28.35 8.47
C PHE A 429 1.60 -27.00 8.14
N ARG A 430 2.27 -25.93 8.59
CA ARG A 430 2.05 -24.55 8.14
C ARG A 430 3.12 -24.17 7.12
N GLU A 431 2.79 -23.21 6.26
CA GLU A 431 3.74 -22.62 5.32
C GLU A 431 4.31 -21.34 5.93
N GLU A 432 5.64 -21.19 5.89
CA GLU A 432 6.31 -19.96 6.33
C GLU A 432 7.14 -19.34 5.19
N TYR A 433 7.03 -18.01 5.07
CA TYR A 433 7.73 -17.18 4.10
C TYR A 433 8.48 -16.08 4.85
N HIS A 434 9.73 -16.35 5.21
CA HIS A 434 10.60 -15.43 5.94
C HIS A 434 11.39 -14.55 4.98
N LEU A 435 11.23 -13.25 5.12
CA LEU A 435 11.87 -12.22 4.31
C LEU A 435 12.93 -11.50 5.13
N THR A 436 14.15 -11.49 4.59
CA THR A 436 15.30 -10.81 5.19
C THR A 436 16.03 -9.97 4.14
N PRO A 437 16.81 -8.97 4.56
CA PRO A 437 17.74 -8.32 3.65
C PRO A 437 18.90 -9.27 3.31
N LYS A 438 19.38 -9.20 2.07
CA LYS A 438 20.62 -9.90 1.68
C LYS A 438 21.78 -9.52 2.61
N ASP A 439 22.49 -10.53 3.10
CA ASP A 439 23.63 -10.42 4.00
C ASP A 439 23.33 -9.68 5.32
N GLY A 440 22.07 -9.58 5.73
CA GLY A 440 21.66 -8.83 6.92
C GLY A 440 21.69 -7.30 6.75
N TYR A 441 22.02 -6.80 5.56
CA TYR A 441 22.14 -5.37 5.32
C TYR A 441 20.79 -4.73 4.97
N LEU A 442 20.16 -4.05 5.93
CA LEU A 442 18.84 -3.41 5.76
C LEU A 442 18.70 -2.52 4.51
N GLN A 443 19.78 -1.87 4.06
CA GLN A 443 19.74 -1.05 2.85
C GLN A 443 20.10 -1.83 1.58
N SER A 444 20.05 -3.15 1.62
CA SER A 444 20.16 -4.00 0.45
C SER A 444 18.94 -3.82 -0.46
N ARG A 445 19.18 -3.77 -1.77
CA ARG A 445 18.11 -3.81 -2.79
C ARG A 445 17.62 -5.23 -3.10
N THR A 446 18.29 -6.24 -2.54
CA THR A 446 17.92 -7.65 -2.73
C THR A 446 17.26 -8.17 -1.46
N MET A 447 16.02 -8.60 -1.61
CA MET A 447 15.26 -9.33 -0.60
C MET A 447 15.57 -10.82 -0.71
N VAL A 448 15.64 -11.51 0.42
CA VAL A 448 15.88 -12.95 0.52
C VAL A 448 14.63 -13.60 1.10
N LEU A 449 14.11 -14.64 0.45
CA LEU A 449 12.99 -15.44 0.92
C LEU A 449 13.51 -16.82 1.37
N ASN A 450 13.34 -17.15 2.65
CA ASN A 450 13.73 -18.44 3.21
C ASN A 450 15.19 -18.81 2.90
N GLY A 451 16.09 -17.82 2.92
CA GLY A 451 17.52 -17.97 2.59
C GLY A 451 17.87 -17.88 1.09
N ILE A 452 16.88 -17.75 0.20
CA ILE A 452 17.09 -17.67 -1.25
C ILE A 452 16.86 -16.24 -1.75
N PRO A 453 17.86 -15.58 -2.37
CA PRO A 453 17.69 -14.27 -2.98
C PRO A 453 16.58 -14.24 -4.04
N LEU A 454 15.69 -13.25 -3.93
CA LEU A 454 14.64 -13.03 -4.91
C LEU A 454 15.20 -12.22 -6.09
N GLU A 455 15.48 -12.92 -7.18
CA GLU A 455 15.96 -12.33 -8.42
C GLU A 455 15.06 -12.77 -9.59
N LEU A 456 14.83 -11.86 -10.54
CA LEU A 456 14.15 -12.23 -11.77
C LEU A 456 15.00 -13.25 -12.53
N THR A 457 14.35 -14.22 -13.16
CA THR A 457 15.05 -15.12 -14.09
C THR A 457 15.65 -14.31 -15.25
N GLY A 458 16.60 -14.88 -16.00
CA GLY A 458 17.16 -14.23 -17.20
C GLY A 458 16.13 -13.82 -18.26
N ALA A 459 14.95 -14.47 -18.26
CA ALA A 459 13.82 -14.12 -19.11
C ALA A 459 12.84 -13.09 -18.48
N GLY A 460 13.15 -12.55 -17.30
CA GLY A 460 12.31 -11.60 -16.57
C GLY A 460 11.09 -12.19 -15.86
N ASN A 461 11.00 -13.52 -15.73
CA ASN A 461 9.92 -14.14 -14.96
C ASN A 461 10.14 -13.91 -13.47
N ILE A 462 9.04 -13.70 -12.76
CA ILE A 462 9.01 -13.66 -11.29
C ILE A 462 9.53 -15.01 -10.76
N PRO A 463 10.48 -15.02 -9.81
CA PRO A 463 10.96 -16.25 -9.20
C PRO A 463 9.82 -16.99 -8.47
N ARG A 464 10.02 -18.28 -8.23
CA ARG A 464 9.12 -19.01 -7.34
C ARG A 464 9.24 -18.44 -5.94
N LEU A 465 8.08 -18.31 -5.28
CA LEU A 465 7.99 -17.87 -3.90
C LEU A 465 7.61 -19.09 -3.09
N ASP A 466 8.58 -19.96 -2.82
CA ASP A 466 8.33 -21.26 -2.20
C ASP A 466 8.38 -21.14 -0.66
N PRO A 467 7.41 -21.70 0.08
CA PRO A 467 7.43 -21.72 1.53
C PRO A 467 8.38 -22.79 2.08
N VAL A 468 8.77 -22.61 3.34
CA VAL A 468 9.21 -23.74 4.17
C VAL A 468 8.00 -24.31 4.92
N HIS A 469 7.99 -25.63 5.11
CA HIS A 469 6.92 -26.32 5.79
C HIS A 469 7.34 -26.65 7.21
N VAL A 470 6.59 -26.16 8.19
CA VAL A 470 6.92 -26.31 9.61
C VAL A 470 5.74 -26.95 10.33
N ASN A 471 6.00 -27.83 11.29
CA ASN A 471 4.94 -28.47 12.07
C ASN A 471 4.09 -27.39 12.77
N VAL A 472 2.76 -27.43 12.63
CA VAL A 472 1.86 -26.40 13.18
C VAL A 472 1.99 -26.21 14.69
N LYS A 473 2.45 -27.23 15.43
CA LYS A 473 2.63 -27.19 16.90
C LYS A 473 3.95 -26.55 17.33
N SER A 474 4.92 -26.43 16.43
CA SER A 474 6.20 -25.78 16.75
C SER A 474 5.99 -24.27 16.94
N PRO A 475 6.72 -23.61 17.85
CA PRO A 475 6.71 -22.15 17.88
C PRO A 475 7.25 -21.58 16.56
N ILE A 476 6.92 -20.33 16.28
CA ILE A 476 7.44 -19.57 15.15
C ILE A 476 8.65 -18.77 15.63
N SER A 477 9.78 -18.85 14.93
CA SER A 477 10.91 -17.94 15.17
C SER A 477 10.87 -16.78 14.17
N ILE A 478 10.95 -15.55 14.66
CA ILE A 478 11.00 -14.34 13.84
C ILE A 478 12.30 -13.60 14.13
N SER A 479 13.26 -13.71 13.20
CA SER A 479 14.58 -13.08 13.31
C SER A 479 14.50 -11.55 13.44
N PRO A 480 15.51 -10.90 14.04
CA PRO A 480 15.62 -9.43 14.04
C PRO A 480 15.46 -8.84 12.63
N LEU A 481 14.82 -7.67 12.54
CA LEU A 481 14.71 -6.88 11.29
C LEU A 481 14.20 -7.68 10.08
N SER A 482 13.16 -8.48 10.30
CA SER A 482 12.60 -9.39 9.30
C SER A 482 11.07 -9.29 9.19
N ILE A 483 10.53 -9.85 8.11
CA ILE A 483 9.09 -9.93 7.86
C ILE A 483 8.75 -11.40 7.58
N ALA A 484 7.67 -11.93 8.15
CA ALA A 484 7.20 -13.28 7.87
C ALA A 484 5.73 -13.31 7.47
N PHE A 485 5.41 -14.06 6.42
CA PHE A 485 4.04 -14.50 6.16
C PHE A 485 3.90 -15.97 6.57
N ILE A 486 2.84 -16.30 7.29
CA ILE A 486 2.63 -17.62 7.87
C ILE A 486 1.21 -18.06 7.57
N VAL A 487 1.07 -19.09 6.74
CA VAL A 487 -0.22 -19.64 6.35
C VAL A 487 -0.50 -20.85 7.23
N PHE A 488 -1.62 -20.83 7.93
CA PHE A 488 -2.12 -21.94 8.74
C PHE A 488 -3.29 -22.62 8.02
N PRO A 489 -3.05 -23.71 7.26
CA PRO A 489 -4.10 -24.40 6.52
C PRO A 489 -5.06 -25.06 7.50
N ASN A 490 -6.37 -24.94 7.26
CA ASN A 490 -7.44 -25.52 8.10
C ASN A 490 -7.60 -24.90 9.50
N PHE A 491 -6.99 -23.73 9.76
CA PHE A 491 -7.14 -23.03 11.04
C PHE A 491 -8.62 -22.74 11.29
N GLU A 492 -9.14 -23.11 12.46
CA GLU A 492 -10.55 -22.95 12.79
C GLU A 492 -10.91 -21.46 12.92
N ALA A 493 -11.42 -20.87 11.86
CA ALA A 493 -11.85 -19.48 11.85
C ALA A 493 -13.22 -19.38 11.17
N LYS A 494 -14.28 -19.31 11.97
CA LYS A 494 -15.67 -19.17 11.50
C LYS A 494 -15.86 -17.96 10.59
N ALA A 495 -15.11 -16.89 10.81
CA ALA A 495 -15.12 -15.70 9.97
C ALA A 495 -14.60 -15.96 8.54
N CYS A 496 -13.89 -17.06 8.30
CA CYS A 496 -13.25 -17.39 7.04
C CYS A 496 -14.06 -18.33 6.14
N GLY A 497 -15.28 -18.70 6.54
CA GLY A 497 -16.16 -19.61 5.81
C GLY A 497 -16.17 -21.02 6.38
#